data_AF-A0AAU5YF70-F1
#
_entry.id   AF-A0AAU5YF70-F1
#
_cell.length_a   1.000
_cell.length_b   1.000
_cell.length_c   1.000
_cell.angle_alpha   90.00
_cell.angle_beta   90.00
_cell.angle_gamma   90.00
#
_symmetry.space_group_name_H-M   'P 1'
#
loop_
_entity.id
_entity.type
_entity.pdbx_description
1 polymer ?
#
loop_
_entity_poly.entity_id
_entity_poly.type
_entity_poly.pdbx_seq_one_letter_code
_entity_poly.pdbx_strand_id
1 'polypeptide(L)'
;MATGPEHYREAERLITQANTWANADMGWKAHLSSEARIAHRMADLAEAQVHATLADAAATALNDNASDAGGLPLEDYDAWVKAAAVWQPKQKGGDA
;
A
#
# COMPACT_ATOMS: atom_id res chain seq x y z
N MET A 1 -8.49 -4.80 6.98
CA MET A 1 -7.10 -5.10 6.56
C MET A 1 -6.91 -4.46 5.19
N ALA A 2 -5.79 -3.79 4.94
CA ALA A 2 -5.51 -3.09 3.67
C ALA A 2 -5.13 -4.10 2.57
N THR A 3 -5.38 -3.76 1.30
CA THR A 3 -5.61 -4.76 0.22
C THR A 3 -4.62 -4.67 -0.93
N GLY A 4 -3.50 -3.99 -0.71
CA GLY A 4 -2.47 -3.74 -1.72
C GLY A 4 -2.50 -2.29 -2.21
N PRO A 5 -3.58 -1.82 -2.88
CA PRO A 5 -3.66 -0.44 -3.34
C PRO A 5 -3.57 0.61 -2.22
N GLU A 6 -4.13 0.35 -1.04
CA GLU A 6 -4.02 1.25 0.11
C GLU A 6 -2.57 1.30 0.61
N HIS A 7 -1.86 0.17 0.57
CA HIS A 7 -0.45 0.15 0.93
C HIS A 7 0.40 0.92 -0.08
N TYR A 8 0.12 0.80 -1.38
CA TYR A 8 0.80 1.59 -2.41
C TYR A 8 0.61 3.10 -2.20
N ARG A 9 -0.64 3.55 -2.02
CA ARG A 9 -0.95 4.98 -1.78
C ARG A 9 -0.28 5.50 -0.52
N GLU A 10 -0.26 4.70 0.54
CA GLU A 10 0.37 5.09 1.79
C GLU A 10 1.90 5.18 1.67
N ALA A 11 2.53 4.27 0.91
CA ALA A 11 3.95 4.38 0.57
C ALA A 11 4.26 5.69 -0.17
N GLU A 12 3.45 6.07 -1.17
CA GLU A 12 3.63 7.34 -1.89
C GLU A 12 3.42 8.57 -0.99
N ARG A 13 2.43 8.51 -0.09
CA ARG A 13 2.16 9.57 0.90
C ARG A 13 3.36 9.75 1.83
N LEU A 14 3.92 8.66 2.33
CA LEU A 14 5.07 8.66 3.23
C LEU A 14 6.35 9.10 2.53
N ILE A 15 6.59 8.71 1.26
CA ILE A 15 7.71 9.24 0.45
C ILE A 15 7.57 10.76 0.27
N THR A 16 6.35 11.24 -0.03
CA THR A 16 6.09 12.68 -0.14
C THR A 16 6.39 13.39 1.17
N GLN A 17 5.96 12.83 2.30
CA GLN A 17 6.26 13.35 3.64
C GLN A 17 7.76 13.34 3.94
N ALA A 18 8.46 12.24 3.62
CA ALA A 18 9.90 12.10 3.76
C ALA A 18 10.65 13.20 2.99
N ASN A 19 10.19 13.52 1.77
CA ASN A 19 10.76 14.58 0.94
C ASN A 19 10.57 15.98 1.52
N THR A 20 9.53 16.21 2.33
CA THR A 20 9.38 17.50 3.04
C THR A 20 10.50 17.75 4.05
N TRP A 21 11.25 16.72 4.46
CA TRP A 21 12.43 16.89 5.31
C TRP A 21 13.65 17.42 4.55
N ALA A 22 13.67 17.35 3.23
CA ALA A 22 14.75 17.94 2.41
C ALA A 22 14.77 19.48 2.48
N ASN A 23 13.62 20.10 2.77
CA ASN A 23 13.46 21.55 2.94
C ASN A 23 13.23 21.94 4.41
N ALA A 24 13.69 21.11 5.36
CA ALA A 24 13.40 21.29 6.78
C ALA A 24 14.14 22.46 7.46
N ASP A 25 14.94 23.22 6.70
CA ASP A 25 15.61 24.44 7.16
C ASP A 25 14.64 25.63 7.28
N MET A 26 13.36 25.44 6.92
CA MET A 26 12.32 26.47 7.00
C MET A 26 11.16 26.06 7.93
N GLY A 27 10.51 27.06 8.54
CA GLY A 27 9.32 26.86 9.37
C GLY A 27 9.60 26.18 10.71
N TRP A 28 8.60 25.49 11.27
CA TRP A 28 8.72 24.89 12.61
C TRP A 28 9.79 23.80 12.67
N LYS A 29 10.05 23.08 11.56
CA LYS A 29 11.07 22.03 11.45
C LYS A 29 12.51 22.54 11.58
N ALA A 30 12.74 23.83 11.37
CA ALA A 30 14.05 24.45 11.52
C ALA A 30 14.56 24.39 12.98
N HIS A 31 13.64 24.30 13.96
CA HIS A 31 13.97 24.19 15.39
C HIS A 31 14.49 22.82 15.81
N LEU A 32 14.36 21.80 14.95
CA LEU A 32 14.86 20.46 15.22
C LEU A 32 16.35 20.37 14.90
N SER A 33 17.08 19.52 15.64
CA SER A 33 18.47 19.21 15.29
C SER A 33 18.53 18.49 13.94
N SER A 34 19.68 18.58 13.25
CA SER A 34 19.90 17.84 12.00
C SER A 34 19.72 16.33 12.19
N GLU A 35 20.14 15.79 13.34
CA GLU A 35 19.96 14.39 13.69
C GLU A 35 18.47 14.01 13.81
N ALA A 36 17.67 14.82 14.51
CA ALA A 36 16.23 14.58 14.63
C ALA A 36 15.52 14.63 13.27
N ARG A 37 15.91 15.57 12.40
CA ARG A 37 15.36 15.66 11.03
C ARG A 37 15.69 14.42 10.19
N ILE A 38 16.93 13.93 10.27
CA ILE A 38 17.35 12.70 9.60
C ILE A 38 16.57 11.50 10.15
N ALA A 39 16.41 11.40 11.48
CA ALA A 39 15.68 10.31 12.11
C ALA A 39 14.21 10.25 11.63
N HIS A 40 13.51 11.39 11.59
CA HIS A 40 12.14 11.43 11.07
C HIS A 40 12.06 11.04 9.59
N ARG A 41 12.96 11.58 8.75
CA ARG A 41 13.00 11.22 7.33
C ARG A 41 13.23 9.72 7.14
N MET A 42 14.13 9.12 7.92
CA MET A 42 14.41 7.70 7.85
C MET A 42 13.24 6.84 8.33
N ALA A 43 12.52 7.27 9.37
CA ALA A 43 11.31 6.59 9.83
C ALA A 43 10.23 6.57 8.74
N ASP A 44 9.94 7.73 8.14
CA ASP A 44 8.96 7.84 7.05
C ASP A 44 9.32 6.93 5.86
N LEU A 45 10.60 6.88 5.48
CA LEU A 45 11.09 6.03 4.38
C LEU A 45 11.01 4.53 4.72
N ALA A 46 11.35 4.14 5.95
CA ALA A 46 11.26 2.76 6.39
C ALA A 46 9.81 2.27 6.39
N GLU A 47 8.89 3.09 6.87
CA GLU A 47 7.45 2.78 6.84
C GLU A 47 6.93 2.70 5.40
N ALA A 48 7.33 3.63 4.53
CA ALA A 48 6.99 3.59 3.10
C ALA A 48 7.44 2.28 2.45
N GLN A 49 8.63 1.80 2.79
CA GLN A 49 9.17 0.56 2.26
C GLN A 49 8.38 -0.67 2.73
N VAL A 50 7.97 -0.72 4.01
CA VAL A 50 7.08 -1.78 4.51
C VAL A 50 5.78 -1.81 3.72
N HIS A 51 5.17 -0.64 3.51
CA HIS A 51 3.95 -0.52 2.71
C HIS A 51 4.17 -0.96 1.25
N ALA A 52 5.28 -0.57 0.61
CA ALA A 52 5.60 -1.02 -0.74
C ALA A 52 5.76 -2.55 -0.83
N THR A 53 6.44 -3.16 0.15
CA THR A 53 6.56 -4.64 0.22
C THR A 53 5.22 -5.33 0.43
N LEU A 54 4.36 -4.79 1.29
CA LEU A 54 3.01 -5.33 1.48
C LEU A 54 2.15 -5.20 0.21
N ALA A 55 2.29 -4.10 -0.53
CA ALA A 55 1.64 -3.92 -1.82
C ALA A 55 2.14 -4.92 -2.86
N ASP A 56 3.45 -5.15 -2.94
CA ASP A 56 4.08 -6.11 -3.85
C ASP A 56 3.68 -7.56 -3.52
N ALA A 57 3.67 -7.92 -2.24
CA ALA A 57 3.18 -9.22 -1.77
C ALA A 57 1.70 -9.43 -2.13
N ALA A 58 0.87 -8.39 -1.95
CA ALA A 58 -0.54 -8.43 -2.35
C ALA A 58 -0.70 -8.56 -3.87
N ALA A 59 0.12 -7.87 -4.67
CA ALA A 59 0.09 -7.98 -6.13
C ALA A 59 0.54 -9.37 -6.62
N THR A 60 1.56 -9.95 -5.98
CA THR A 60 2.06 -11.29 -6.28
C THR A 60 1.02 -12.36 -5.97
N ALA A 61 0.30 -12.23 -4.85
CA ALA A 61 -0.81 -13.11 -4.49
C ALA A 61 -1.93 -13.15 -5.55
N LEU A 62 -2.08 -12.12 -6.38
CA LEU A 62 -3.09 -12.06 -7.45
C LEU A 62 -2.64 -12.67 -8.78
N ASN A 63 -1.34 -12.67 -9.04
CA ASN A 63 -0.82 -13.08 -10.35
C ASN A 63 -0.76 -14.60 -10.50
N ASP A 64 -1.03 -15.35 -9.42
CA ASP A 64 -1.06 -16.81 -9.41
C ASP A 64 -2.46 -17.35 -9.70
N ASN A 65 -3.00 -17.04 -10.89
CA ASN A 65 -4.30 -17.54 -11.34
C ASN A 65 -4.16 -18.47 -12.56
N ALA A 66 -3.15 -19.35 -12.54
CA ALA A 66 -3.07 -20.50 -13.44
C ALA A 66 -3.72 -21.71 -12.74
N SER A 67 -4.60 -22.41 -13.46
CA SER A 67 -5.43 -23.54 -12.98
C SER A 67 -4.65 -24.73 -12.40
N ASP A 68 -3.33 -24.70 -12.47
CA ASP A 68 -2.39 -25.78 -12.20
C ASP A 68 -1.19 -25.36 -11.33
N ALA A 69 -1.09 -24.10 -10.88
CA ALA A 69 0.12 -23.55 -10.23
C ALA A 69 0.06 -23.31 -8.72
N GLY A 70 -1.08 -23.51 -8.05
CA GLY A 70 -1.16 -23.35 -6.59
C GLY A 70 -1.41 -21.91 -6.12
N GLY A 71 -2.28 -21.20 -6.84
CA GLY A 71 -2.79 -19.89 -6.46
C GLY A 71 -3.53 -19.82 -5.14
N LEU A 72 -3.82 -18.57 -4.73
CA LEU A 72 -4.56 -18.23 -3.52
C LEU A 72 -5.88 -19.04 -3.45
N PRO A 73 -6.19 -19.72 -2.33
CA PRO A 73 -7.47 -20.39 -2.15
C PRO A 73 -8.63 -19.44 -2.44
N LEU A 74 -9.71 -19.95 -3.04
CA LEU A 74 -10.84 -19.14 -3.52
C LEU A 74 -11.44 -18.24 -2.42
N GLU A 75 -11.39 -18.71 -1.17
CA GLU A 75 -11.82 -17.98 0.02
C GLU A 75 -10.97 -16.72 0.31
N ASP A 76 -9.66 -16.80 0.10
CA ASP A 76 -8.74 -15.67 0.25
C ASP A 76 -8.87 -14.71 -0.94
N TYR A 77 -9.14 -15.22 -2.15
CA TYR A 77 -9.45 -14.41 -3.32
C TYR A 77 -10.70 -13.56 -3.12
N ASP A 78 -11.79 -14.13 -2.59
CA ASP A 78 -13.03 -13.40 -2.30
C ASP A 78 -12.83 -12.33 -1.23
N ALA A 79 -12.08 -12.64 -0.16
CA ALA A 79 -11.72 -11.68 0.86
C ALA A 79 -10.91 -10.51 0.27
N TRP A 80 -10.01 -10.80 -0.66
CA TRP A 80 -9.17 -9.83 -1.34
C TRP A 80 -9.97 -8.94 -2.30
N VAL A 81 -10.79 -9.56 -3.16
CA VAL A 81 -11.66 -8.91 -4.16
C VAL A 81 -12.69 -7.98 -3.51
N LYS A 82 -13.26 -8.39 -2.36
CA LYS A 82 -14.16 -7.56 -1.55
C LYS A 82 -13.48 -6.32 -1.01
N ALA A 83 -12.22 -6.47 -0.60
CA ALA A 83 -11.51 -5.45 0.12
C ALA A 83 -10.82 -4.46 -0.85
N ALA A 84 -10.36 -4.91 -2.02
CA ALA A 84 -9.85 -4.06 -3.09
C ALA A 84 -10.94 -3.28 -3.85
N ALA A 85 -12.23 -3.48 -3.50
CA ALA A 85 -13.40 -2.82 -4.09
C ALA A 85 -13.50 -2.94 -5.63
N VAL A 86 -12.80 -3.91 -6.23
CA VAL A 86 -12.75 -4.12 -7.69
C VAL A 86 -13.94 -4.95 -8.17
N TRP A 87 -14.70 -5.54 -7.25
CA TRP A 87 -15.83 -6.40 -7.60
C TRP A 87 -17.14 -5.64 -7.72
N GLN A 88 -17.65 -5.59 -8.95
CA GLN A 88 -19.07 -5.41 -9.18
C GLN A 88 -19.63 -6.76 -9.61
N PRO A 89 -20.55 -7.38 -8.84
CA PRO A 89 -21.27 -8.52 -9.36
C PRO A 89 -21.99 -8.07 -10.63
N LYS A 90 -21.79 -8.78 -11.74
CA LYS A 90 -22.76 -8.70 -12.82
C LYS A 90 -24.09 -9.10 -12.22
N GLN A 91 -25.07 -8.18 -12.21
CA GLN A 91 -26.44 -8.54 -11.88
C GLN A 91 -26.80 -9.72 -12.77
N LYS A 92 -27.04 -10.87 -12.15
CA LYS A 92 -27.55 -12.05 -12.84
C LYS A 92 -28.87 -11.60 -13.44
N GLY A 93 -28.95 -11.60 -14.77
CA GLY A 93 -30.11 -11.13 -15.52
C GLY A 93 -31.38 -11.65 -14.87
N GLY A 94 -32.27 -10.73 -14.52
CA GLY A 94 -33.63 -11.05 -14.14
C GLY A 94 -34.35 -11.52 -15.38
N ASP A 95 -34.32 -12.83 -15.61
CA ASP A 95 -35.23 -13.49 -16.53
C ASP A 95 -36.47 -13.91 -15.74
N ALA A 96 -37.55 -13.14 -15.93
CA ALA A 96 -38.93 -13.59 -15.82
C ALA A 96 -39.77 -12.83 -16.85
#